data_AF-A0A7S2CQD4-F1
#
_entry.id   AF-A0A7S2CQD4-F1
#
_cell.length_a   1.000
_cell.length_b   1.000
_cell.length_c   1.000
_cell.angle_alpha   90.00
_cell.angle_beta   90.00
_cell.angle_gamma   90.00
#
_symmetry.space_group_name_H-M   'P 1'
#
loop_
_entity.id
_entity.type
_entity.pdbx_description
1 polymer ?
#
loop_
_entity_poly.entity_id
_entity_poly.type
_entity_poly.pdbx_seq_one_letter_code
_entity_poly.pdbx_strand_id
1 'polypeptide(L)'
;GRMKGLRWGGQAGSWLGLLAGEVQFKEGGKVEGVSDFGSVCALGVALNEGRWYYEAELLTAGVMQVGWANHLFRGDSSNGDGVGDDTNSWAYDGCRQQKWNGPEPADFGLAWSAGDVVGCLLDLEASPSRISFTL
;
A
#
# COMPACT_ATOMS: atom_id res chain seq x y z
N GLY A 1 -14.66 12.82 14.13
CA GLY A 1 -15.34 11.51 14.21
C GLY A 1 -14.33 10.46 14.61
N ARG A 2 -14.70 9.49 15.44
CA ARG A 2 -13.78 8.41 15.88
C ARG A 2 -13.32 7.60 14.65
N MET A 3 -12.02 7.57 14.40
CA MET A 3 -11.41 6.66 13.44
C MET A 3 -11.65 5.22 13.90
N LYS A 4 -12.22 4.38 13.03
CA LYS A 4 -12.34 2.93 13.25
C LYS A 4 -11.10 2.27 12.67
N GLY A 5 -10.02 2.20 13.46
CA GLY A 5 -8.87 1.38 13.11
C GLY A 5 -9.23 -0.10 13.22
N LEU A 6 -9.10 -0.86 12.14
CA LEU A 6 -9.22 -2.31 12.16
C LEU A 6 -7.87 -2.90 12.56
N ARG A 7 -7.74 -3.39 13.80
CA ARG A 7 -6.62 -4.24 14.21
C ARG A 7 -7.10 -5.68 14.27
N TRP A 8 -6.70 -6.52 13.32
CA TRP A 8 -7.13 -7.92 13.27
C TRP A 8 -6.05 -8.87 13.81
N GLY A 9 -6.38 -9.61 14.87
CA GLY A 9 -5.51 -10.61 15.52
C GLY A 9 -5.69 -12.02 14.96
N GLY A 10 -5.73 -12.19 13.65
CA GLY A 10 -5.84 -13.50 12.98
C GLY A 10 -4.49 -14.13 12.64
N GLN A 11 -4.46 -15.43 12.30
CA GLN A 11 -3.29 -16.09 11.72
C GLN A 11 -2.75 -15.26 10.53
N ALA A 12 -1.44 -15.08 10.48
CA ALA A 12 -0.79 -14.35 9.41
C ALA A 12 -1.14 -14.96 8.04
N GLY A 13 -1.50 -14.11 7.08
CA GLY A 13 -1.83 -14.53 5.71
C GLY A 13 -3.31 -14.84 5.46
N SER A 14 -4.20 -14.83 6.45
CA SER A 14 -5.64 -15.10 6.19
C SER A 14 -6.39 -13.90 5.60
N TRP A 15 -5.83 -12.69 5.71
CA TRP A 15 -6.50 -11.44 5.34
C TRP A 15 -5.72 -10.63 4.30
N LEU A 16 -4.50 -11.04 3.95
CA LEU A 16 -3.75 -10.48 2.82
C LEU A 16 -3.81 -11.44 1.65
N GLY A 17 -3.98 -10.89 0.46
CA GLY A 17 -4.07 -11.62 -0.80
C GLY A 17 -3.07 -11.10 -1.80
N LEU A 18 -2.47 -12.02 -2.55
CA LEU A 18 -1.58 -11.71 -3.66
C LEU A 18 -2.40 -11.14 -4.82
N LEU A 19 -1.99 -9.99 -5.34
CA LEU A 19 -2.55 -9.36 -6.53
C LEU A 19 -1.67 -9.56 -7.77
N ALA A 20 -0.35 -9.53 -7.61
CA ALA A 20 0.62 -9.71 -8.69
C ALA A 20 1.98 -10.18 -8.15
N GLY A 21 2.74 -10.90 -8.97
CA GLY A 21 4.09 -11.35 -8.66
C GLY A 21 4.16 -12.43 -7.59
N GLU A 22 5.27 -12.44 -6.85
CA GLU A 22 5.53 -13.42 -5.80
C GLU A 22 5.97 -12.72 -4.51
N VAL A 23 5.36 -13.13 -3.40
CA VAL A 23 5.68 -12.68 -2.04
C VAL A 23 5.67 -13.86 -1.08
N GLN A 24 6.40 -13.76 0.01
CA GLN A 24 6.33 -14.68 1.13
C GLN A 24 5.56 -14.07 2.30
N PHE A 25 4.47 -14.73 2.69
CA PHE A 25 3.76 -14.41 3.92
C PHE A 25 4.45 -15.07 5.11
N LYS A 26 4.77 -14.28 6.12
CA LYS A 26 5.40 -14.71 7.38
C LYS A 26 4.46 -14.43 8.55
N GLU A 27 4.76 -15.01 9.71
CA GLU A 27 3.98 -14.81 10.94
C GLU A 27 3.81 -13.33 11.31
N GLY A 28 2.71 -13.01 12.00
CA GLY A 28 2.36 -11.65 12.40
C GLY A 28 1.88 -10.72 11.27
N GLY A 29 1.51 -11.25 10.10
CA GLY A 29 1.06 -10.44 8.96
C GLY A 29 2.19 -9.80 8.16
N LYS A 30 3.43 -10.28 8.36
CA LYS A 30 4.61 -9.80 7.65
C LYS A 30 4.61 -10.33 6.22
N VAL A 31 5.05 -9.49 5.30
CA VAL A 31 5.19 -9.81 3.87
C VAL A 31 6.60 -9.47 3.43
N GLU A 32 7.22 -10.37 2.68
CA GLU A 32 8.51 -10.16 2.03
C GLU A 32 8.33 -10.30 0.53
N GLY A 33 8.78 -9.31 -0.25
CA GLY A 33 8.79 -9.40 -1.71
C GLY A 33 9.82 -10.42 -2.19
N VAL A 34 9.43 -11.28 -3.13
CA VAL A 34 10.32 -12.27 -3.77
C VAL A 34 10.60 -11.89 -5.22
N SER A 35 9.58 -11.44 -5.95
CA SER A 35 9.72 -10.86 -7.28
C SER A 35 9.83 -9.33 -7.23
N ASP A 36 10.21 -8.73 -8.35
CA ASP A 36 10.15 -7.27 -8.51
C ASP A 36 8.71 -6.79 -8.32
N PHE A 37 8.49 -5.92 -7.34
CA PHE A 37 7.21 -5.28 -7.03
C PHE A 37 6.00 -6.24 -6.89
N GLY A 38 6.21 -7.41 -6.26
CA GLY A 38 5.12 -8.27 -5.81
C GLY A 38 4.11 -7.50 -4.94
N SER A 39 2.83 -7.55 -5.31
CA SER A 39 1.78 -6.68 -4.76
C SER A 39 0.74 -7.47 -3.98
N VAL A 40 0.35 -6.99 -2.80
CA VAL A 40 -0.67 -7.60 -1.93
C VAL A 40 -1.73 -6.60 -1.50
N CYS A 41 -2.93 -7.08 -1.15
CA CYS A 41 -3.99 -6.26 -0.59
C CYS A 41 -4.77 -6.96 0.52
N ALA A 42 -5.59 -6.21 1.25
CA ALA A 42 -6.57 -6.79 2.18
C ALA A 42 -7.68 -7.53 1.41
N LEU A 43 -7.82 -8.83 1.64
CA LEU A 43 -8.81 -9.68 0.98
C LEU A 43 -10.23 -9.38 1.45
N GLY A 44 -11.18 -9.39 0.49
CA GLY A 44 -12.60 -9.23 0.78
C GLY A 44 -13.00 -7.82 1.22
N VAL A 45 -12.12 -6.83 1.03
CA VAL A 45 -12.38 -5.43 1.40
C VAL A 45 -12.59 -4.59 0.14
N ALA A 46 -13.74 -3.93 0.05
CA ALA A 46 -14.03 -2.91 -0.94
C ALA A 46 -14.57 -1.67 -0.23
N LEU A 47 -13.92 -0.53 -0.43
CA LEU A 47 -14.23 0.73 0.24
C LEU A 47 -14.89 1.67 -0.77
N ASN A 48 -16.15 2.01 -0.56
CA ASN A 48 -16.94 2.81 -1.52
C ASN A 48 -17.39 4.16 -0.98
N GLU A 49 -17.36 4.35 0.34
CA GLU A 49 -17.75 5.60 1.01
C GLU A 49 -16.98 5.74 2.34
N GLY A 50 -16.95 6.96 2.90
CA GLY A 50 -16.37 7.22 4.22
C GLY A 50 -14.87 7.54 4.22
N ARG A 51 -14.28 7.51 5.42
CA ARG A 51 -12.84 7.70 5.66
C ARG A 51 -12.22 6.43 6.23
N TRP A 52 -11.13 5.99 5.62
CA TRP A 52 -10.46 4.74 5.96
C TRP A 52 -8.97 4.98 6.18
N TYR A 53 -8.42 4.24 7.12
CA TYR A 53 -7.02 4.40 7.50
C TYR A 53 -6.42 3.04 7.86
N TYR A 54 -5.20 2.81 7.40
CA TYR A 54 -4.38 1.69 7.83
C TYR A 54 -2.94 2.14 8.04
N GLU A 55 -2.16 1.30 8.71
CA GLU A 55 -0.73 1.50 8.97
C GLU A 55 0.06 0.30 8.45
N ALA A 56 1.25 0.57 7.92
CA ALA A 56 2.23 -0.43 7.52
C ALA A 56 3.58 -0.13 8.17
N GLU A 57 4.06 -1.04 9.01
CA GLU A 57 5.41 -0.97 9.59
C GLU A 57 6.44 -1.47 8.58
N LEU A 58 7.48 -0.67 8.35
CA LEU A 58 8.56 -1.00 7.44
C LEU A 58 9.60 -1.84 8.16
N LEU A 59 9.75 -3.10 7.77
CA LEU A 59 10.78 -3.97 8.36
C LEU A 59 12.19 -3.71 7.79
N THR A 60 12.26 -3.05 6.63
CA THR A 60 13.50 -2.63 5.98
C THR A 60 13.30 -1.23 5.40
N ALA A 61 14.39 -0.54 5.04
CA ALA A 61 14.34 0.76 4.39
C ALA A 61 14.42 0.68 2.85
N GLY A 62 14.20 -0.51 2.27
CA GLY A 62 14.34 -0.75 0.84
C GLY A 62 13.28 -0.05 -0.02
N VAL A 63 13.41 -0.20 -1.34
CA VAL A 63 12.42 0.29 -2.30
C VAL A 63 11.14 -0.52 -2.14
N MET A 64 10.06 0.15 -1.78
CA MET A 64 8.72 -0.40 -1.62
C MET A 64 7.70 0.70 -1.99
N GLN A 65 6.48 0.29 -2.28
CA GLN A 65 5.36 1.19 -2.57
C GLN A 65 4.19 0.79 -1.67
N VAL A 66 3.66 1.74 -0.88
CA VAL A 66 2.53 1.51 0.04
C VAL A 66 1.39 2.45 -0.35
N GLY A 67 0.17 1.92 -0.49
CA GLY A 67 -0.84 2.65 -1.23
C GLY A 67 -2.27 2.12 -1.20
N TRP A 68 -3.05 2.61 -2.15
CA TRP A 68 -4.43 2.20 -2.40
C TRP A 68 -4.58 1.80 -3.86
N ALA A 69 -5.48 0.87 -4.12
CA ALA A 69 -5.82 0.42 -5.46
C ALA A 69 -7.33 0.31 -5.62
N ASN A 70 -7.84 0.62 -6.79
CA ASN A 70 -9.22 0.30 -7.17
C ASN A 70 -9.28 -1.09 -7.84
N HIS A 71 -10.48 -1.57 -8.14
CA HIS A 71 -10.71 -2.91 -8.70
C HIS A 71 -10.18 -3.12 -10.13
N LEU A 72 -9.75 -2.07 -10.82
CA LEU A 72 -9.13 -2.13 -12.15
C LEU A 72 -7.60 -2.22 -12.10
N PHE A 73 -7.00 -2.20 -10.91
CA PHE A 73 -5.55 -2.36 -10.75
C PHE A 73 -5.04 -3.64 -11.41
N ARG A 74 -3.91 -3.53 -12.09
CA ARG A 74 -3.19 -4.67 -12.68
C ARG A 74 -1.69 -4.48 -12.47
N GLY A 75 -1.12 -5.27 -11.57
CA GLY A 75 0.34 -5.35 -11.44
C GLY A 75 0.96 -6.22 -12.53
N ASP A 76 2.20 -5.90 -12.89
CA ASP A 76 3.04 -6.67 -13.81
C ASP A 76 4.47 -6.74 -13.25
N SER A 77 4.63 -7.60 -12.25
CA SER A 77 5.93 -7.84 -11.60
C SER A 77 7.02 -8.29 -12.58
N SER A 78 6.67 -8.81 -13.76
CA SER A 78 7.66 -9.21 -14.77
C SER A 78 8.31 -8.03 -15.47
N ASN A 79 7.61 -6.88 -15.49
CA ASN A 79 8.12 -5.59 -15.96
C ASN A 79 8.53 -4.66 -14.81
N GLY A 80 8.40 -5.12 -13.56
CA GLY A 80 8.68 -4.33 -12.36
C GLY A 80 7.53 -3.39 -11.95
N ASP A 81 6.32 -3.63 -12.44
CA ASP A 81 5.15 -2.80 -12.13
C ASP A 81 4.37 -3.37 -10.94
N GLY A 82 4.18 -2.55 -9.92
CA GLY A 82 3.37 -2.84 -8.74
C GLY A 82 2.34 -1.76 -8.44
N VAL A 83 1.96 -1.64 -7.17
CA VAL A 83 1.02 -0.62 -6.70
C VAL A 83 1.59 0.78 -6.91
N GLY A 84 0.83 1.63 -7.61
CA GLY A 84 1.21 2.99 -7.96
C GLY A 84 1.71 3.14 -9.40
N ASP A 85 2.13 2.06 -10.07
CA ASP A 85 2.70 2.15 -11.43
C ASP A 85 1.61 2.20 -12.52
N ASP A 86 0.34 1.95 -12.16
CA ASP A 86 -0.81 2.14 -13.04
C ASP A 86 -1.69 3.34 -12.61
N THR A 87 -2.63 3.71 -13.48
CA THR A 87 -3.56 4.82 -13.21
C THR A 87 -4.70 4.44 -12.24
N ASN A 88 -4.78 3.17 -11.84
CA ASN A 88 -5.82 2.61 -10.97
C ASN A 88 -5.34 2.38 -9.53
N SER A 89 -4.12 2.79 -9.23
CA SER A 89 -3.50 2.68 -7.92
C SER A 89 -2.64 3.90 -7.61
N TRP A 90 -2.45 4.16 -6.32
CA TRP A 90 -1.71 5.30 -5.80
C TRP A 90 -0.79 4.82 -4.69
N ALA A 91 0.49 5.15 -4.76
CA ALA A 91 1.44 4.72 -3.75
C ALA A 91 2.42 5.81 -3.33
N TYR A 92 2.95 5.64 -2.12
CA TYR A 92 4.08 6.37 -1.59
C TYR A 92 5.27 5.43 -1.49
N ASP A 93 6.41 5.89 -2.03
CA ASP A 93 7.72 5.27 -1.93
C ASP A 93 8.64 6.19 -1.13
N GLY A 94 8.85 5.87 0.15
CA GLY A 94 9.72 6.65 1.02
C GLY A 94 11.22 6.39 0.81
N CYS A 95 11.61 5.33 0.08
CA CYS A 95 13.01 5.12 -0.27
C CYS A 95 13.45 6.11 -1.33
N ARG A 96 12.58 6.35 -2.31
CA ARG A 96 12.79 7.31 -3.41
C ARG A 96 12.23 8.70 -3.13
N GLN A 97 11.46 8.87 -2.05
CA GLN A 97 10.75 10.12 -1.71
C GLN A 97 9.82 10.55 -2.84
N GLN A 98 9.00 9.61 -3.31
CA GLN A 98 8.14 9.77 -4.48
C GLN A 98 6.72 9.29 -4.21
N LYS A 99 5.76 9.88 -4.91
CA LYS A 99 4.41 9.36 -5.06
C LYS A 99 4.18 8.88 -6.50
N TRP A 100 3.35 7.85 -6.64
CA TRP A 100 3.10 7.12 -7.87
C TRP A 100 1.60 7.05 -8.16
N ASN A 101 1.21 7.25 -9.44
CA ASN A 101 -0.12 6.98 -10.00
C ASN A 101 -0.01 6.91 -11.53
N GLY A 102 0.67 5.87 -12.01
CA GLY A 102 1.09 5.71 -13.40
C GLY A 102 2.61 5.69 -13.54
N PRO A 103 3.12 5.69 -14.78
CA PRO A 103 4.53 5.46 -15.07
C PRO A 103 5.47 6.58 -14.61
N GLU A 104 4.93 7.79 -14.42
CA GLU A 104 5.73 8.98 -14.07
C GLU A 104 5.51 9.37 -12.60
N PRO A 105 6.53 9.23 -11.74
CA PRO A 105 6.43 9.63 -10.34
C PRO A 105 6.55 11.14 -10.15
N ALA A 106 6.23 11.61 -8.94
CA ALA A 106 6.50 12.98 -8.51
C ALA A 106 7.12 13.01 -7.11
N ASP A 107 7.98 14.00 -6.85
CA ASP A 107 8.60 14.21 -5.53
C ASP A 107 7.54 14.35 -4.43
N PHE A 108 7.68 13.58 -3.35
CA PHE A 108 6.73 13.56 -2.25
C PHE A 108 7.28 12.90 -0.99
N GLY A 109 6.92 13.47 0.17
CA GLY A 109 7.13 12.83 1.47
C GLY A 109 8.56 12.95 1.99
N LEU A 110 8.87 12.10 2.97
CA LEU A 110 10.16 12.04 3.65
C LEU A 110 10.89 10.74 3.31
N ALA A 111 12.19 10.68 3.57
CA ALA A 111 12.92 9.43 3.50
C ALA A 111 12.52 8.53 4.67
N TRP A 112 12.23 7.25 4.41
CA TRP A 112 11.89 6.29 5.46
C TRP A 112 13.07 5.47 5.97
N SER A 113 12.91 4.89 7.15
CA SER A 113 13.84 3.99 7.82
C SER A 113 13.15 2.70 8.23
N ALA A 114 13.94 1.65 8.47
CA ALA A 114 13.42 0.43 9.08
C ALA A 114 12.87 0.75 10.49
N GLY A 115 11.65 0.31 10.77
CA GLY A 115 10.90 0.58 11.99
C GLY A 115 9.91 1.75 11.87
N ASP A 116 9.96 2.55 10.80
CA ASP A 116 8.95 3.59 10.58
C ASP A 116 7.59 2.96 10.25
N VAL A 117 6.52 3.70 10.56
CA VAL A 117 5.14 3.29 10.33
C VAL A 117 4.50 4.26 9.35
N VAL A 118 4.21 3.77 8.14
CA VAL A 118 3.51 4.54 7.12
C VAL A 118 2.02 4.52 7.42
N GLY A 119 1.43 5.68 7.64
CA GLY A 119 -0.01 5.85 7.76
C GLY A 119 -0.64 6.18 6.42
N CYS A 120 -1.73 5.50 6.06
CA CYS A 120 -2.40 5.63 4.77
C CYS A 120 -3.86 5.99 4.97
N LEU A 121 -4.24 7.24 4.68
CA LEU A 121 -5.62 7.72 4.71
C LEU A 121 -6.24 7.71 3.31
N LEU A 122 -7.47 7.20 3.21
CA LEU A 122 -8.39 7.38 2.09
C LEU A 122 -9.63 8.12 2.57
N ASP A 123 -9.86 9.33 2.08
CA ASP A 123 -11.04 10.15 2.34
C ASP A 123 -11.92 10.23 1.08
N LEU A 124 -12.96 9.40 1.03
CA LEU A 124 -13.95 9.39 -0.06
C LEU A 124 -15.04 10.44 0.14
N GLU A 125 -15.13 11.05 1.34
CA GLU A 125 -16.09 12.13 1.63
C GLU A 125 -15.55 13.51 1.24
N ALA A 126 -14.24 13.65 1.05
CA ALA A 126 -13.65 14.86 0.51
C ALA A 126 -14.07 15.10 -0.95
N SER A 127 -14.12 16.37 -1.35
CA SER A 127 -14.40 16.79 -2.73
C SER A 127 -13.29 17.72 -3.23
N PRO A 128 -12.36 17.25 -4.08
CA PRO A 128 -12.26 15.87 -4.58
C PRO A 128 -11.85 14.88 -3.47
N SER A 129 -12.10 13.59 -3.70
CA SER A 129 -11.63 12.51 -2.82
C SER A 129 -10.11 12.59 -2.68
N ARG A 130 -9.61 12.22 -1.51
CA ARG A 130 -8.21 12.49 -1.14
C ARG A 130 -7.55 11.27 -0.54
N ILE A 131 -6.32 11.01 -0.99
CA ILE A 131 -5.37 10.13 -0.31
C ILE A 131 -4.36 11.00 0.43
N SER A 132 -3.92 10.57 1.61
CA SER A 132 -2.85 11.23 2.36
C SER A 132 -2.00 10.22 3.09
N PHE A 133 -0.72 10.53 3.21
CA PHE A 133 0.27 9.67 3.86
C PHE A 133 0.89 10.40 5.05
N THR A 134 1.22 9.65 6.09
CA THR A 134 2.08 10.07 7.20
C THR A 134 3.25 9.11 7.30
N LEU A 135 4.39 9.62 7.78
CA LEU A 135 5.58 8.86 8.13
C LEU A 135 6.02 9.30 9.52
#